data_AF-A0A2C6MAC4-F1
#
_entry.id   AF-A0A2C6MAC4-F1
#
_cell.length_a   1.000
_cell.length_b   1.000
_cell.length_c   1.000
_cell.angle_alpha   90.00
_cell.angle_beta   90.00
_cell.angle_gamma   90.00
#
_symmetry.space_group_name_H-M   'P 1'
#
loop_
_entity.id
_entity.type
_entity.pdbx_description
1 polymer ?
#
loop_
_entity_poly.entity_id
_entity_poly.type
_entity_poly.pdbx_seq_one_letter_code
_entity_poly.pdbx_strand_id
1 'polypeptide(L)'
;MLGYLNWSVEELFQKAASPAPEPGGGGVSAMTGCLGTGMLSMVARITLGKEKYKDVETEISGLITTLDRNIETLKSLAQRDMDAFHGFMEALAMPRNTPEEKALREEKSSRPPCCLPEFPWRSPGPACRA
;
A
#
# COMPACT_ATOMS: atom_id res chain seq x y z
N MET A 1 12.32 -4.74 -7.12
CA MET A 1 11.19 -5.27 -7.91
C MET A 1 10.03 -5.46 -6.94
N LEU A 2 8.81 -5.00 -7.28
CA LEU A 2 7.65 -5.11 -6.40
C LEU A 2 7.19 -6.58 -6.38
N GLY A 3 7.50 -7.32 -5.31
CA GLY A 3 7.36 -8.77 -5.27
C GLY A 3 5.92 -9.25 -5.37
N TYR A 4 4.99 -8.50 -4.77
CA TYR A 4 3.57 -8.86 -4.74
C TYR A 4 2.85 -8.69 -6.08
N LEU A 5 3.40 -7.92 -7.03
CA LEU A 5 2.77 -7.70 -8.34
C LEU A 5 2.74 -8.97 -9.21
N ASN A 6 3.55 -9.97 -8.88
CA ASN A 6 3.56 -11.25 -9.57
C ASN A 6 2.57 -12.26 -9.00
N TRP A 7 1.87 -11.93 -7.91
CA TRP A 7 0.81 -12.79 -7.39
C TRP A 7 -0.38 -12.79 -8.33
N SER A 8 -0.95 -13.97 -8.52
CA SER A 8 -2.31 -14.10 -9.05
C SER A 8 -3.32 -13.49 -8.08
N VAL A 9 -4.50 -13.14 -8.60
CA VAL A 9 -5.62 -12.64 -7.79
C VAL A 9 -6.04 -13.69 -6.74
N GLU A 10 -5.96 -14.98 -7.10
CA GLU A 10 -6.26 -16.07 -6.17
C GLU A 10 -5.23 -16.16 -5.04
N GLU A 11 -3.94 -16.06 -5.34
CA GLU A 11 -2.88 -16.01 -4.32
C GLU A 11 -3.04 -14.81 -3.38
N LEU A 12 -3.41 -13.64 -3.92
CA LEU A 12 -3.69 -12.46 -3.11
C LEU A 12 -4.80 -12.73 -2.09
N PHE A 13 -5.91 -13.33 -2.51
CA PHE A 13 -7.02 -13.64 -1.61
C PHE A 13 -6.67 -14.72 -0.59
N GLN A 14 -5.95 -15.77 -1.01
CA GLN A 14 -5.48 -16.82 -0.12
C GLN A 14 -4.55 -16.25 0.96
N LYS A 15 -3.57 -15.42 0.57
CA LYS A 15 -2.63 -14.79 1.50
C LYS A 15 -3.34 -13.83 2.45
N ALA A 16 -4.24 -12.98 1.93
CA ALA A 16 -5.00 -12.03 2.74
C ALA A 16 -5.93 -12.71 3.77
N ALA A 17 -6.39 -13.92 3.48
CA ALA A 17 -7.21 -14.73 4.40
C ALA A 17 -6.39 -15.68 5.28
N SER A 18 -5.06 -15.69 5.13
CA SER A 18 -4.16 -16.59 5.86
C SER A 18 -3.71 -16.00 7.20
N PRO A 19 -3.18 -16.81 8.14
CA PRO A 19 -2.52 -16.29 9.33
C PRO A 19 -1.12 -15.69 9.05
N ALA A 20 -0.73 -15.58 7.77
CA ALA A 20 0.56 -15.00 7.41
C ALA A 20 0.59 -13.49 7.77
N PRO A 21 1.76 -12.97 8.16
CA PRO A 21 1.93 -11.56 8.48
C PRO A 21 1.69 -10.62 7.30
N GLU A 22 1.80 -11.10 6.06
CA GLU A 22 1.63 -10.32 4.83
C GLU A 22 0.65 -11.01 3.85
N PRO A 23 -0.13 -10.24 3.08
CA PRO A 23 -0.19 -8.77 3.02
C PRO A 23 -0.98 -8.15 4.19
N GLY A 24 -0.50 -7.02 4.70
CA GLY A 24 -1.19 -6.23 5.72
C GLY A 24 -2.39 -5.46 5.17
N GLY A 25 -3.27 -4.98 6.06
CA GLY A 25 -4.45 -4.20 5.67
C GLY A 25 -4.12 -2.89 4.94
N GLY A 26 -2.99 -2.26 5.26
CA GLY A 26 -2.50 -1.06 4.58
C GLY A 26 -2.12 -1.35 3.12
N GLY A 27 -1.40 -2.45 2.89
CA GLY A 27 -1.00 -2.92 1.57
C GLY A 27 -2.21 -3.32 0.72
N VAL A 28 -3.16 -4.05 1.29
CA VAL A 28 -4.42 -4.39 0.60
C VAL A 28 -5.22 -3.14 0.24
N SER A 29 -5.30 -2.15 1.13
CA SER A 29 -5.99 -0.88 0.84
C SER A 29 -5.32 -0.12 -0.32
N ALA A 30 -3.99 -0.10 -0.37
CA ALA A 30 -3.25 0.49 -1.49
C ALA A 30 -3.49 -0.27 -2.81
N MET A 31 -3.53 -1.60 -2.78
CA MET A 31 -3.89 -2.44 -3.94
C MET A 31 -5.31 -2.16 -4.44
N THR A 32 -6.29 -2.01 -3.55
CA THR A 32 -7.66 -1.60 -3.92
C THR A 32 -7.68 -0.19 -4.53
N GLY A 33 -6.88 0.74 -3.99
CA GLY A 33 -6.70 2.07 -4.55
C GLY A 33 -6.15 2.04 -5.99
N CYS A 34 -5.19 1.16 -6.28
CA CYS A 34 -4.67 0.96 -7.63
C CYS A 34 -5.79 0.55 -8.60
N LEU A 35 -6.62 -0.41 -8.20
CA LEU A 35 -7.76 -0.86 -9.02
C LEU A 35 -8.75 0.27 -9.29
N GLY A 36 -9.13 1.02 -8.25
CA GLY A 36 -10.04 2.17 -8.39
C GLY A 36 -9.47 3.26 -9.32
N THR A 37 -8.20 3.59 -9.15
CA THR A 37 -7.49 4.59 -9.98
C THR A 37 -7.36 4.10 -11.43
N GLY A 38 -7.13 2.80 -11.63
CA GLY A 38 -7.11 2.16 -12.95
C GLY A 38 -8.45 2.29 -13.68
N MET A 39 -9.57 2.07 -12.97
CA MET A 39 -10.91 2.27 -13.54
C MET A 39 -11.16 3.73 -13.93
N LEU A 40 -10.71 4.69 -13.12
CA LEU A 40 -10.79 6.12 -13.47
C LEU A 40 -9.93 6.45 -14.70
N SER A 41 -8.72 5.89 -14.79
CA SER A 41 -7.83 6.09 -15.96
C SER A 41 -8.46 5.51 -17.23
N MET A 42 -9.10 4.34 -17.15
CA MET A 42 -9.88 3.75 -18.24
C MET A 42 -11.01 4.69 -18.69
N VAL A 43 -11.81 5.21 -17.75
CA VAL A 43 -12.92 6.14 -18.05
C VAL A 43 -12.41 7.43 -18.70
N ALA A 44 -11.31 8.00 -18.20
CA ALA A 44 -10.70 9.19 -18.80
C ALA A 44 -10.23 8.93 -20.23
N ARG A 45 -9.61 7.77 -20.50
CA ARG A 45 -9.12 7.37 -21.83
C ARG A 45 -10.25 7.13 -22.84
N ILE A 46 -11.39 6.56 -22.44
CA ILE A 46 -12.56 6.43 -23.33
C ILE A 46 -13.32 7.76 -23.54
N THR A 47 -12.99 8.78 -22.75
CA THR A 47 -13.59 10.12 -22.84
C THR A 47 -12.77 11.03 -23.73
N LEU A 48 -11.44 10.88 -23.70
CA LEU A 48 -10.50 11.58 -24.56
C LEU A 48 -10.82 11.38 -26.06
N GLY A 49 -10.73 12.45 -26.86
CA GLY A 49 -10.95 12.42 -28.32
C GLY A 49 -12.42 12.39 -28.76
N LYS A 50 -13.39 12.42 -27.84
CA LYS A 50 -14.81 12.57 -28.19
C LYS A 50 -15.15 14.03 -28.48
N GLU A 51 -15.86 14.28 -29.58
CA GLU A 51 -16.27 15.62 -30.01
C GLU A 51 -16.99 16.41 -28.90
N LYS A 52 -17.83 15.73 -28.11
CA LYS A 52 -18.58 16.32 -26.99
C LYS A 52 -17.68 16.90 -25.89
N TYR A 53 -16.42 16.47 -25.79
CA TYR A 53 -15.51 16.83 -24.70
C TYR A 53 -14.26 17.57 -25.19
N LYS A 54 -14.27 18.12 -26.42
CA LYS A 54 -13.14 18.90 -26.96
C LYS A 54 -12.73 20.07 -26.07
N ASP A 55 -13.71 20.76 -25.49
CA ASP A 55 -13.45 21.93 -24.64
C ASP A 55 -12.67 21.59 -23.35
N VAL A 56 -12.74 20.33 -22.89
CA VAL A 56 -12.10 19.84 -21.66
C VAL A 56 -10.99 18.81 -21.94
N GLU A 57 -10.57 18.67 -23.19
CA GLU A 57 -9.63 17.62 -23.60
C GLU A 57 -8.27 17.76 -22.91
N THR A 58 -7.80 19.00 -22.72
CA THR A 58 -6.56 19.28 -21.99
C THR A 58 -6.65 18.87 -20.52
N GLU A 59 -7.80 19.09 -19.88
CA GLU A 59 -8.04 18.68 -18.49
C GLU A 59 -8.06 17.17 -18.35
N ILE A 60 -8.74 16.47 -19.28
CA ILE A 60 -8.77 15.00 -19.32
C ILE A 60 -7.37 14.42 -19.45
N SER A 61 -6.52 15.00 -20.31
CA SER A 61 -5.12 14.58 -20.48
C SER A 61 -4.29 14.78 -19.20
N GLY A 62 -4.48 15.92 -18.51
CA GLY A 62 -3.86 16.17 -17.19
C GLY A 62 -4.33 15.19 -16.11
N LEU A 63 -5.61 14.82 -16.13
CA LEU A 63 -6.21 13.80 -15.28
C LEU A 63 -5.56 12.43 -15.50
N ILE A 64 -5.43 11.98 -16.75
CA ILE A 64 -4.76 10.71 -17.08
C ILE A 64 -3.34 10.69 -16.52
N THR A 65 -2.58 11.78 -16.72
CA THR A 65 -1.21 11.89 -16.19
C THR A 65 -1.16 11.78 -14.67
N THR A 66 -2.12 12.38 -13.98
CA THR A 66 -2.22 12.33 -12.52
C THR A 66 -2.61 10.94 -12.03
N LEU A 67 -3.58 10.29 -12.69
CA LEU A 67 -4.03 8.94 -12.37
C LEU A 67 -2.91 7.91 -12.55
N ASP A 68 -2.16 7.99 -13.65
CA ASP A 68 -1.05 7.07 -13.91
C ASP A 68 0.07 7.23 -12.86
N ARG A 69 0.37 8.46 -12.41
CA ARG A 69 1.29 8.72 -11.28
C ARG A 69 0.77 8.16 -9.95
N ASN A 70 -0.52 8.30 -9.70
CA ASN A 70 -1.14 7.78 -8.48
C ASN A 70 -1.09 6.25 -8.43
N ILE A 71 -1.29 5.56 -9.57
CA ILE A 71 -1.14 4.10 -9.65
C ILE A 71 0.27 3.68 -9.24
N GLU A 72 1.31 4.32 -9.78
CA GLU A 72 2.71 3.99 -9.42
C GLU A 72 3.02 4.30 -7.95
N THR A 73 2.46 5.39 -7.43
CA THR A 73 2.60 5.75 -6.00
C THR A 73 1.95 4.71 -5.10
N LEU A 74 0.72 4.30 -5.40
CA LEU A 74 -0.02 3.30 -4.64
C LEU A 74 0.66 1.93 -4.71
N LYS A 75 1.21 1.55 -5.86
CA LYS A 75 2.02 0.34 -5.98
C LYS A 75 3.25 0.36 -5.06
N SER A 76 3.96 1.48 -5.02
CA SER A 76 5.10 1.65 -4.12
C SER A 76 4.67 1.60 -2.65
N LEU A 77 3.57 2.25 -2.28
CA LEU A 77 3.02 2.22 -0.92
C LEU A 77 2.63 0.81 -0.48
N ALA A 78 2.04 0.01 -1.37
CA ALA A 78 1.70 -1.38 -1.08
C ALA A 78 2.93 -2.22 -0.74
N GLN A 79 4.03 -2.08 -1.51
CA GLN A 79 5.28 -2.77 -1.20
C GLN A 79 5.90 -2.26 0.10
N ARG A 80 5.92 -0.94 0.32
CA ARG A 80 6.45 -0.35 1.56
C ARG A 80 5.69 -0.84 2.80
N ASP A 81 4.38 -1.10 2.68
CA ASP A 81 3.58 -1.69 3.77
C ASP A 81 4.09 -3.09 4.13
N MET A 82 4.29 -3.92 3.10
CA MET A 82 4.80 -5.28 3.28
C MET A 82 6.20 -5.28 3.88
N ASP A 83 7.10 -4.44 3.37
CA ASP A 83 8.48 -4.32 3.85
C ASP A 83 8.52 -3.82 5.31
N ALA A 84 7.71 -2.80 5.64
CA ALA A 84 7.64 -2.27 7.00
C ALA A 84 7.05 -3.28 7.98
N PHE A 85 6.02 -4.03 7.58
CA PHE A 85 5.43 -5.06 8.41
C PHE A 85 6.38 -6.25 8.61
N HIS A 86 7.10 -6.64 7.57
CA HIS A 86 8.13 -7.66 7.65
C HIS A 86 9.23 -7.27 8.66
N GLY A 87 9.78 -6.07 8.54
CA GLY A 87 10.79 -5.56 9.49
C GLY A 87 10.28 -5.46 10.92
N PHE A 88 9.02 -5.09 11.12
CA PHE A 88 8.38 -5.09 12.44
C PHE A 88 8.27 -6.52 13.02
N MET A 89 7.89 -7.49 12.21
CA MET A 89 7.82 -8.90 12.63
C MET A 89 9.21 -9.49 12.94
N GLU A 90 10.23 -9.16 12.15
CA GLU A 90 11.62 -9.53 12.45
C GLU A 90 12.09 -8.95 13.78
N ALA A 91 11.79 -7.68 14.05
CA ALA A 91 12.09 -7.04 15.33
C ALA A 91 11.38 -7.76 16.50
N LEU A 92 10.14 -8.19 16.32
CA LEU A 92 9.40 -8.96 17.33
C LEU A 92 9.94 -10.37 17.54
N ALA A 93 10.57 -10.97 16.52
CA ALA A 93 11.17 -12.30 16.58
C ALA A 93 12.55 -12.32 17.28
N MET A 94 13.16 -11.15 17.54
CA MET A 94 14.47 -11.08 18.21
C MET A 94 14.44 -11.67 19.64
N PRO A 95 15.54 -12.34 20.07
CA PRO A 95 15.65 -12.92 21.41
C PRO A 95 15.46 -11.90 22.54
N ARG A 96 15.17 -12.38 23.75
CA ARG A 96 14.87 -11.55 24.93
C ARG A 96 15.79 -11.85 26.11
N ASN A 97 16.93 -12.48 25.86
CA ASN A 97 17.74 -13.10 26.90
C ASN A 97 18.69 -12.09 27.55
N THR A 98 19.12 -11.05 26.84
CA THR A 98 20.00 -10.00 27.38
C THR A 98 19.32 -8.62 27.43
N PRO A 99 19.80 -7.71 28.31
CA PRO A 99 19.32 -6.31 28.34
C PRO A 99 19.55 -5.58 27.01
N GLU A 100 20.66 -5.89 26.33
CA GLU A 100 21.04 -5.34 25.03
C GLU A 100 20.07 -5.80 23.93
N GLU A 101 19.67 -7.08 23.93
CA GLU A 101 18.67 -7.62 23.01
C GLU A 101 17.28 -6.98 23.22
N LYS A 102 16.90 -6.70 24.49
CA LYS A 102 15.65 -6.01 24.81
C LYS A 102 15.65 -4.56 24.33
N ALA A 103 16.75 -3.84 24.53
CA ALA A 103 16.88 -2.45 24.06
C ALA A 103 16.84 -2.36 22.53
N LEU A 104 17.54 -3.25 21.83
CA LEU A 104 17.57 -3.29 20.36
C LEU A 104 16.18 -3.64 19.77
N ARG A 105 15.45 -4.51 20.47
CA ARG A 105 14.06 -4.83 20.13
C ARG A 105 13.14 -3.65 20.35
N GLU A 106 13.22 -2.96 21.49
CA GLU A 106 12.43 -1.76 21.75
C GLU A 106 12.71 -0.67 20.72
N GLU A 107 13.97 -0.43 20.38
CA GLU A 107 14.35 0.52 19.34
C GLU A 107 13.68 0.19 18.00
N LYS A 108 13.80 -1.06 17.54
CA LYS A 108 13.23 -1.50 16.26
C LYS A 108 11.71 -1.66 16.25
N SER A 109 11.09 -1.94 17.41
CA SER A 109 9.63 -2.11 17.54
C SER A 109 8.89 -0.81 17.92
N SER A 110 9.62 0.23 18.33
CA SER A 110 9.06 1.49 18.86
C SER A 110 8.11 2.23 17.93
N ARG A 111 8.12 1.94 16.62
CA ARG A 111 7.21 2.56 15.66
C ARG A 111 6.53 1.53 14.75
N PRO A 112 5.26 1.16 15.03
CA PRO A 112 4.54 0.24 14.18
C PRO A 112 4.31 0.86 12.77
N PRO A 113 4.26 0.04 11.71
CA PRO A 113 4.06 0.51 10.33
C PRO A 113 2.83 1.42 10.16
N CYS A 114 1.76 1.18 10.93
CA CYS A 114 0.53 1.98 10.91
C CYS A 114 0.72 3.45 11.33
N CYS A 115 1.84 3.78 11.97
CA CYS A 115 2.16 5.12 12.49
C CYS A 115 3.14 5.91 11.59
N LEU A 116 3.57 5.35 10.46
CA LEU A 116 4.45 6.06 9.51
C LEU A 116 3.69 7.22 8.83
N PRO A 117 4.29 8.43 8.75
CA PRO A 117 3.62 9.63 8.22
C PRO A 117 3.29 9.55 6.72
N GLU A 118 3.86 8.55 6.02
CA GLU A 118 3.75 8.35 4.58
C GLU A 118 2.51 7.53 4.19
N PHE A 119 1.81 6.93 5.17
CA PHE A 119 0.64 6.09 4.92
C PHE A 119 -0.64 6.93 4.78
N PRO A 120 -1.37 6.82 3.65
CA PRO A 120 -2.57 7.64 3.41
C PRO A 120 -3.72 7.36 4.38
N TRP A 121 -3.82 6.13 4.89
CA TRP A 121 -4.90 5.67 5.76
C TRP A 121 -4.43 5.66 7.21
N ARG A 122 -4.29 6.87 7.78
CA ARG A 122 -4.10 7.05 9.21
C ARG A 122 -5.40 6.68 9.92
N SER A 123 -5.63 5.38 10.16
CA SER A 123 -6.78 4.95 10.96
C SER A 123 -6.48 5.27 12.43
N PRO A 124 -7.25 6.14 13.11
CA PRO A 124 -7.15 6.32 14.57
C PRO A 124 -7.75 5.13 15.35
N GLY A 125 -8.07 4.03 14.66
CA GLY A 125 -8.73 2.86 15.20
C GLY A 125 -7.87 2.04 16.18
N PRO A 126 -8.51 1.14 16.95
CA PRO A 126 -7.87 0.34 17.99
C PRO A 126 -6.73 -0.57 17.48
N ALA A 127 -6.65 -0.81 16.16
CA ALA A 127 -5.54 -1.56 15.55
C ALA A 127 -4.16 -0.90 15.71
N CYS A 128 -4.07 0.42 15.96
CA CYS A 128 -2.81 1.10 16.26
C CYS A 128 -2.46 1.16 17.76
N ARG A 129 -3.25 0.54 18.64
CA ARG A 129 -3.08 0.57 20.11
C ARG A 129 -2.72 -0.78 20.75
N ALA A 130 -2.47 -1.82 19.95
CA ALA A 130 -2.08 -3.14 20.44
C ALA A 130 -0.57 -3.36 20.31
#